data_AF-A0A2N1MY46-F1
#
_entry.id   AF-A0A2N1MY46-F1
#
_cell.length_a   1.000
_cell.length_b   1.000
_cell.length_c   1.000
_cell.angle_alpha   90.00
_cell.angle_beta   90.00
_cell.angle_gamma   90.00
#
_symmetry.space_group_name_H-M   'P 1'
#
loop_
_entity.id
_entity.type
_entity.pdbx_description
1 polymer ?
#
loop_
_entity_poly.entity_id
_entity_poly.type
_entity_poly.pdbx_seq_one_letter_code
_entity_poly.pdbx_strand_id
1 'polypeptide(L)'
;MQLSKLIFPAALIIFNHVIFTNCGLFGGSDLYSFFSGDKLYFFRSIKYNFFYVDLAGVSLDTDTVIDKSKWIDLTEVKPQPDTLAGEPLLDKANENLIFLDYADGGVDAYTFHITLNIWETKPFKVKNKVSIGIGVWVSDEKTGISYLFNEIYTDVTIFDSINLTLTKSVSTAKNLFVEGFLMDNFVQVLLNGQILFIGGGSGSIKYSMNNILMYDTLTDTWQMMNATGETPEGRLGHTAVSTSDGRVIVFGGISNSLPASPQLSILDTSKTPYEWSTPTVENPFGSFTFSGHIAVMVKDYMIIAFGINTTETIPSLIDNKNIYKLDTRDPLKYKWSFLSGFDDKSDFSNSSLNIYKPTNSTPIQASVDSAFRLGTPKQYRSKIKENKNTNQRNISSSENISINDELKA
;
A
#
# COMPACT_ATOMS: atom_id res chain seq x y z
N MET A 1 40.54 31.90 53.48
CA MET A 1 40.19 32.60 52.23
C MET A 1 38.77 32.20 51.87
N GLN A 2 37.80 33.10 52.09
CA GLN A 2 37.11 33.89 51.05
C GLN A 2 36.23 33.00 50.15
N LEU A 3 34.90 33.01 50.35
CA LEU A 3 33.90 33.88 49.67
C LEU A 3 33.95 33.64 48.14
N SER A 4 32.88 33.36 47.38
CA SER A 4 31.43 33.43 47.58
C SER A 4 30.73 33.27 46.21
N LYS A 5 29.39 33.08 46.24
CA LYS A 5 28.39 33.36 45.16
C LYS A 5 28.23 32.28 44.07
N LEU A 6 27.03 31.94 43.54
CA LEU A 6 25.65 32.40 43.70
C LEU A 6 24.68 31.39 43.01
N ILE A 7 23.57 31.04 43.68
CA ILE A 7 22.14 31.04 43.23
C ILE A 7 21.73 30.41 41.86
N PHE A 8 20.81 29.45 41.92
CA PHE A 8 19.86 28.96 40.88
C PHE A 8 18.78 30.02 40.55
N PRO A 9 18.18 30.10 39.34
CA PRO A 9 16.93 29.34 39.10
C PRO A 9 16.66 28.88 37.64
N ALA A 10 15.62 28.06 37.53
CA ALA A 10 15.09 27.39 36.35
C ALA A 10 14.74 28.28 35.14
N ALA A 11 14.84 27.69 33.94
CA ALA A 11 14.00 28.04 32.80
C ALA A 11 13.55 26.75 32.08
N LEU A 12 12.23 26.57 32.05
CA LEU A 12 11.47 25.62 31.24
C LEU A 12 11.32 26.20 29.83
N ILE A 13 11.83 25.56 28.77
CA ILE A 13 11.29 25.62 27.39
C ILE A 13 11.53 24.27 26.69
N ILE A 14 10.46 23.79 26.07
CA ILE A 14 10.30 22.59 25.22
C ILE A 14 10.59 22.98 23.75
N PHE A 15 11.35 22.16 22.99
CA PHE A 15 10.95 21.49 21.72
C PHE A 15 12.12 21.05 20.82
N ASN A 16 11.90 19.87 20.24
CA ASN A 16 12.45 19.18 19.05
C ASN A 16 13.34 19.96 18.05
N HIS A 17 14.30 19.26 17.42
CA HIS A 17 14.19 18.71 16.05
C HIS A 17 15.57 18.28 15.51
N VAL A 18 15.60 17.11 14.86
CA VAL A 18 16.11 17.03 13.48
C VAL A 18 14.96 16.51 12.62
N ILE A 19 14.38 17.42 11.85
CA ILE A 19 13.61 17.17 10.64
C ILE A 19 14.61 17.29 9.49
N PHE A 20 14.53 16.39 8.49
CA PHE A 20 14.31 16.72 7.07
C PHE A 20 13.63 15.49 6.45
N THR A 21 12.30 15.51 6.27
CA THR A 21 11.55 16.01 5.10
C THR A 21 11.66 15.11 3.86
N ASN A 22 10.66 14.24 3.68
CA ASN A 22 9.77 14.23 2.51
C ASN A 22 8.72 13.12 2.74
N CYS A 23 7.76 13.37 3.64
CA CYS A 23 6.53 12.58 3.63
C CYS A 23 5.54 13.31 2.72
N GLY A 24 5.77 13.16 1.43
CA GLY A 24 4.81 13.52 0.40
C GLY A 24 4.01 12.27 0.03
N LEU A 25 2.72 12.32 0.36
CA LEU A 25 1.64 11.43 -0.08
C LEU A 25 1.67 10.02 0.50
N PHE A 26 0.76 9.74 1.45
CA PHE A 26 0.22 8.38 1.62
C PHE A 26 -0.88 8.19 0.55
N GLY A 27 -0.46 8.26 -0.72
CA GLY A 27 -1.30 8.07 -1.90
C GLY A 27 -0.50 7.28 -2.94
N GLY A 28 -0.98 6.09 -3.29
CA GLY A 28 -0.24 5.06 -4.03
C GLY A 28 -0.32 5.21 -5.55
N SER A 29 0.58 6.04 -6.08
CA SER A 29 1.08 5.82 -7.45
C SER A 29 2.44 5.12 -7.48
N ASP A 30 3.21 5.14 -6.37
CA ASP A 30 4.61 4.65 -6.34
C ASP A 30 4.91 3.63 -5.22
N LEU A 31 3.90 3.16 -4.49
CA LEU A 31 4.10 2.18 -3.40
C LEU A 31 3.77 0.78 -3.92
N TYR A 32 4.73 -0.13 -3.81
CA TYR A 32 4.61 -1.53 -4.16
C TYR A 32 4.26 -2.34 -2.92
N SER A 33 3.44 -3.37 -3.09
CA SER A 33 3.15 -4.31 -2.03
C SER A 33 3.17 -5.74 -2.50
N PHE A 34 3.64 -6.61 -1.62
CA PHE A 34 3.63 -8.04 -1.84
C PHE A 34 3.55 -8.77 -0.50
N PHE A 35 3.09 -10.00 -0.55
CA PHE A 35 3.01 -10.88 0.60
C PHE A 35 4.01 -12.00 0.44
N SER A 36 4.84 -12.23 1.45
CA SER A 36 5.74 -13.38 1.47
C SER A 36 5.93 -13.91 2.89
N GLY A 37 5.94 -15.24 3.03
CA GLY A 37 5.93 -15.92 4.32
C GLY A 37 4.69 -15.53 5.12
N ASP A 38 4.91 -14.80 6.21
CA ASP A 38 3.86 -14.21 7.06
C ASP A 38 3.96 -12.68 7.13
N LYS A 39 4.52 -12.03 6.10
CA LYS A 39 4.80 -10.59 6.13
C LYS A 39 4.20 -9.90 4.92
N LEU A 40 3.54 -8.78 5.19
CA LEU A 40 3.02 -7.88 4.17
C LEU A 40 4.00 -6.72 3.97
N TYR A 41 4.74 -6.75 2.88
CA TYR A 41 5.76 -5.76 2.58
C TYR A 41 5.20 -4.58 1.80
N PHE A 42 5.79 -3.41 2.05
CA PHE A 42 5.51 -2.16 1.38
C PHE A 42 6.82 -1.48 1.03
N PHE A 43 6.97 -1.11 -0.24
CA PHE A 43 8.21 -0.54 -0.76
C PHE A 43 7.90 0.62 -1.69
N ARG A 44 8.51 1.78 -1.43
CA ARG A 44 8.58 2.89 -2.40
C ARG A 44 10.00 3.12 -2.87
N SER A 45 10.93 3.16 -1.92
CA SER A 45 12.36 3.34 -2.17
C SER A 45 13.16 2.81 -0.99
N ILE A 46 14.40 2.38 -1.23
CA ILE A 46 15.33 1.98 -0.15
C ILE A 46 15.68 3.12 0.81
N LYS A 47 15.45 4.38 0.42
CA LYS A 47 15.66 5.55 1.27
C LYS A 47 14.40 6.00 2.01
N TYR A 48 13.23 5.59 1.52
CA TYR A 48 11.95 6.09 1.98
C TYR A 48 10.89 5.00 1.86
N ASN A 49 10.29 4.63 2.99
CA ASN A 49 9.14 3.74 3.05
C ASN A 49 9.44 2.34 2.49
N PHE A 50 10.44 1.68 3.08
CA PHE A 50 10.60 0.24 2.95
C PHE A 50 10.29 -0.40 4.31
N PHE A 51 9.17 -1.11 4.43
CA PHE A 51 8.73 -1.69 5.70
C PHE A 51 7.85 -2.92 5.46
N TYR A 52 7.53 -3.66 6.52
CA TYR A 52 6.51 -4.69 6.46
C TYR A 52 5.62 -4.71 7.69
N VAL A 53 4.45 -5.30 7.56
CA VAL A 53 3.57 -5.67 8.67
C VAL A 53 3.70 -7.17 8.92
N ASP A 54 4.14 -7.53 10.11
CA ASP A 54 4.31 -8.92 10.55
C ASP A 54 2.96 -9.55 10.91
N LEU A 55 2.51 -10.48 10.07
CA LEU A 55 1.29 -11.27 10.25
C LEU A 55 1.57 -12.61 10.94
N ALA A 56 2.80 -12.89 11.40
CA ALA A 56 3.11 -14.14 12.09
C ALA A 56 2.25 -14.27 13.36
N GLY A 57 1.49 -15.38 13.42
CA GLY A 57 0.54 -15.68 14.50
C GLY A 57 -0.75 -14.85 14.48
N VAL A 58 -0.97 -14.02 13.46
CA VAL A 58 -2.19 -13.24 13.29
C VAL A 58 -3.22 -14.06 12.52
N SER A 59 -4.39 -14.29 13.12
CA SER A 59 -5.53 -14.87 12.40
C SER A 59 -6.24 -13.77 11.61
N LEU A 60 -6.42 -13.99 10.30
CA LEU A 60 -7.23 -13.12 9.46
C LEU A 60 -8.73 -13.43 9.58
N ASP A 61 -9.14 -14.51 10.26
CA ASP A 61 -10.54 -14.87 10.46
C ASP A 61 -11.25 -14.01 11.52
N THR A 62 -10.49 -13.39 12.42
CA THR A 62 -11.03 -12.59 13.52
C THR A 62 -11.00 -11.10 13.18
N ASP A 63 -11.86 -10.29 13.79
CA ASP A 63 -11.79 -8.83 13.68
C ASP A 63 -10.67 -8.23 14.57
N THR A 64 -9.60 -8.99 14.81
CA THR A 64 -8.44 -8.54 15.59
C THR A 64 -7.67 -7.50 14.80
N VAL A 65 -7.54 -6.31 15.38
CA VAL A 65 -6.73 -5.22 14.84
C VAL A 65 -5.26 -5.50 15.11
N ILE A 66 -4.44 -5.42 14.07
CA ILE A 66 -2.99 -5.57 14.15
C ILE A 66 -2.41 -4.33 14.81
N ASP A 67 -1.68 -4.57 15.89
CA ASP A 67 -0.99 -3.53 16.65
C ASP A 67 0.19 -2.92 15.87
N LYS A 68 0.48 -1.65 16.15
CA LYS A 68 1.57 -0.90 15.49
C LYS A 68 2.95 -1.53 15.75
N SER A 69 3.15 -2.28 16.82
CA SER A 69 4.41 -3.01 17.08
C SER A 69 4.74 -4.08 16.04
N LYS A 70 3.75 -4.53 15.25
CA LYS A 70 3.96 -5.45 14.12
C LYS A 70 4.47 -4.76 12.86
N TRP A 71 4.55 -3.42 12.84
CA TRP A 71 5.10 -2.66 11.72
C TRP A 71 6.61 -2.52 11.89
N ILE A 72 7.36 -3.09 10.97
CA ILE A 72 8.82 -3.14 11.03
C ILE A 72 9.40 -2.35 9.87
N ASP A 73 10.12 -1.28 10.20
CA ASP A 73 10.83 -0.45 9.23
C ASP A 73 12.15 -1.11 8.81
N LEU A 74 12.36 -1.20 7.49
CA LEU A 74 13.54 -1.75 6.84
C LEU A 74 14.42 -0.67 6.20
N THR A 75 13.99 0.59 6.19
CA THR A 75 14.68 1.71 5.55
C THR A 75 16.09 1.96 6.14
N GLU A 76 16.28 1.61 7.40
CA GLU A 76 17.55 1.79 8.14
C GLU A 76 18.44 0.55 8.16
N VAL A 77 18.06 -0.54 7.48
CA VAL A 77 18.89 -1.76 7.42
C VAL A 77 20.16 -1.46 6.62
N LYS A 78 21.33 -1.63 7.25
CA LYS A 78 22.65 -1.43 6.62
C LYS A 78 23.49 -2.72 6.66
N PRO A 79 24.39 -2.93 5.68
CA PRO A 79 24.61 -2.09 4.49
C PRO A 79 23.42 -2.16 3.53
N GLN A 80 23.24 -1.13 2.69
CA GLN A 80 22.27 -1.13 1.60
C GLN A 80 22.84 -0.34 0.41
N PRO A 81 22.31 -0.52 -0.81
CA PRO A 81 22.73 0.27 -1.96
C PRO A 81 22.49 1.78 -1.78
N ASP A 82 23.28 2.61 -2.48
CA ASP A 82 23.18 4.08 -2.36
C ASP A 82 21.93 4.64 -3.05
N THR A 83 21.49 4.04 -4.15
CA THR A 83 20.27 4.35 -4.89
C THR A 83 19.80 3.10 -5.61
N LEU A 84 18.48 2.92 -5.72
CA LEU A 84 17.85 1.94 -6.60
C LEU A 84 16.65 2.62 -7.25
N ALA A 85 16.46 2.41 -8.55
CA ALA A 85 15.42 3.05 -9.34
C ALA A 85 14.26 2.10 -9.73
N GLY A 86 14.23 0.86 -9.21
CA GLY A 86 13.31 -0.18 -9.67
C GLY A 86 12.36 -0.73 -8.61
N GLU A 87 11.25 -1.28 -9.08
CA GLU A 87 10.27 -2.06 -8.29
C GLU A 87 10.92 -3.37 -7.78
N PRO A 88 10.58 -3.85 -6.57
CA PRO A 88 11.05 -5.13 -6.07
C PRO A 88 10.42 -6.29 -6.85
N LEU A 89 11.24 -7.23 -7.30
CA LEU A 89 10.80 -8.50 -7.88
C LEU A 89 10.94 -9.61 -6.84
N LEU A 90 9.98 -10.53 -6.80
CA LEU A 90 10.07 -11.73 -5.97
C LEU A 90 10.83 -12.82 -6.73
N ASP A 91 11.72 -13.51 -6.03
CA ASP A 91 12.37 -14.70 -6.55
C ASP A 91 11.48 -15.95 -6.40
N LYS A 92 11.83 -17.05 -7.08
CA LYS A 92 11.05 -18.30 -7.05
C LYS A 92 10.86 -18.91 -5.65
N ALA A 93 11.78 -18.63 -4.72
CA ALA A 93 11.67 -19.11 -3.35
C ALA A 93 10.77 -18.23 -2.49
N ASN A 94 10.37 -17.05 -2.98
CA ASN A 94 9.79 -15.98 -2.19
C ASN A 94 10.64 -15.66 -0.96
N GLU A 95 11.96 -15.81 -1.03
CA GLU A 95 12.88 -15.55 0.08
C GLU A 95 13.70 -14.27 -0.14
N ASN A 96 13.71 -13.78 -1.38
CA ASN A 96 14.53 -12.67 -1.78
C ASN A 96 13.73 -11.64 -2.58
N LEU A 97 14.04 -10.37 -2.35
CA LEU A 97 13.66 -9.30 -3.25
C LEU A 97 14.83 -8.98 -4.14
N ILE A 98 14.57 -8.94 -5.44
CA ILE A 98 15.54 -8.58 -6.46
C ILE A 98 15.16 -7.22 -7.01
N PHE A 99 16.11 -6.28 -6.95
CA PHE A 99 15.97 -4.95 -7.52
C PHE A 99 16.92 -4.84 -8.71
N LEU A 100 16.36 -4.54 -9.87
CA LEU A 100 17.13 -4.33 -11.08
C LEU A 100 17.48 -2.85 -11.22
N ASP A 101 18.76 -2.57 -11.44
CA ASP A 101 19.25 -1.21 -11.68
C ASP A 101 20.21 -1.18 -12.87
N TYR A 102 20.22 -0.05 -13.58
CA TYR A 102 21.16 0.16 -14.66
C TYR A 102 22.52 0.56 -14.09
N ALA A 103 23.54 -0.20 -14.47
CA ALA A 103 24.91 0.07 -14.09
C ALA A 103 25.81 0.18 -15.33
N ASP A 104 27.02 0.70 -15.15
CA ASP A 104 28.01 0.77 -16.22
C ASP A 104 28.26 -0.63 -16.81
N GLY A 105 27.83 -0.81 -18.06
CA GLY A 105 28.04 -2.04 -18.83
C GLY A 105 26.91 -3.07 -18.79
N GLY A 106 25.77 -2.83 -18.12
CA GLY A 106 24.64 -3.75 -18.11
C GLY A 106 23.58 -3.45 -17.03
N VAL A 107 22.92 -4.50 -16.57
CA VAL A 107 21.94 -4.45 -15.48
C VAL A 107 22.50 -5.19 -14.28
N ASP A 108 22.35 -4.59 -13.10
CA ASP A 108 22.74 -5.16 -11.81
C ASP A 108 21.48 -5.60 -11.05
N ALA A 109 21.56 -6.78 -10.45
CA ALA A 109 20.53 -7.34 -9.59
C ALA A 109 21.01 -7.23 -8.14
N TYR A 110 20.35 -6.37 -7.36
CA TYR A 110 20.57 -6.22 -5.93
C TYR A 110 19.58 -7.09 -5.17
N THR A 111 20.07 -7.82 -4.17
CA THR A 111 19.26 -8.78 -3.43
C THR A 111 19.05 -8.34 -1.99
N PHE A 112 17.81 -8.38 -1.53
CA PHE A 112 17.44 -8.27 -0.12
C PHE A 112 16.86 -9.60 0.38
N HIS A 113 17.50 -10.20 1.37
CA HIS A 113 17.05 -11.45 1.99
C HIS A 113 15.95 -11.16 3.02
N ILE A 114 14.72 -11.55 2.73
CA ILE A 114 13.54 -11.14 3.52
C ILE A 114 13.46 -11.82 4.89
N THR A 115 14.03 -13.03 5.01
CA THR A 115 14.03 -13.81 6.26
C THR A 115 15.04 -13.23 7.24
N LEU A 116 16.18 -12.78 6.72
CA LEU A 116 17.29 -12.24 7.51
C LEU A 116 17.21 -10.72 7.69
N ASN A 117 16.39 -10.04 6.87
CA ASN A 117 16.33 -8.59 6.76
C ASN A 117 17.72 -7.97 6.52
N ILE A 118 18.46 -8.50 5.54
CA ILE A 118 19.78 -8.01 5.17
C ILE A 118 19.91 -7.87 3.66
N TRP A 119 20.68 -6.88 3.22
CA TRP A 119 21.11 -6.78 1.83
C TRP A 119 22.35 -7.62 1.58
N GLU A 120 22.46 -8.12 0.35
CA GLU A 120 23.75 -8.56 -0.15
C GLU A 120 24.70 -7.38 -0.32
N THR A 121 25.98 -7.64 -0.06
CA THR A 121 27.02 -6.60 -0.09
C THR A 121 27.43 -6.19 -1.50
N LYS A 122 27.13 -7.01 -2.52
CA LYS A 122 27.47 -6.78 -3.92
C LYS A 122 26.34 -7.26 -4.81
N PRO A 123 25.96 -6.49 -5.85
CA PRO A 123 24.97 -6.95 -6.81
C PRO A 123 25.53 -8.05 -7.71
N PHE A 124 24.63 -8.86 -8.24
CA PHE A 124 24.93 -9.79 -9.32
C PHE A 124 24.79 -9.10 -10.67
N LYS A 125 25.62 -9.48 -11.64
CA LYS A 125 25.45 -9.01 -13.03
C LYS A 125 24.37 -9.84 -13.71
N VAL A 126 23.35 -9.16 -14.22
CA VAL A 126 22.31 -9.79 -15.05
C VAL A 126 22.88 -10.08 -16.43
N LYS A 127 22.61 -11.29 -16.92
CA LYS A 127 23.02 -11.75 -18.25
C LYS A 127 22.13 -11.13 -19.32
N ASN A 128 22.74 -10.96 -20.50
CA ASN A 128 22.20 -10.28 -21.68
C ASN A 128 22.03 -8.77 -21.49
N LYS A 129 22.39 -8.03 -22.53
CA LYS A 129 22.23 -6.56 -22.55
C LYS A 129 20.88 -6.22 -23.15
N VAL A 130 19.84 -6.30 -22.32
CA VAL A 130 18.48 -5.90 -22.68
C VAL A 130 18.14 -4.64 -21.91
N SER A 131 17.51 -3.69 -22.61
CA SER A 131 17.01 -2.49 -21.96
C SER A 131 15.74 -2.81 -21.18
N ILE A 132 15.79 -2.60 -19.86
CA ILE A 132 14.63 -2.44 -18.99
C ILE A 132 14.02 -1.07 -19.27
N GLY A 133 12.72 -1.03 -19.59
CA GLY A 133 12.02 0.25 -19.73
C GLY A 133 11.35 0.69 -18.44
N ILE A 134 10.29 1.48 -18.57
CA ILE A 134 9.52 2.00 -17.45
C ILE A 134 8.15 1.36 -17.52
N GLY A 135 7.71 0.77 -16.41
CA GLY A 135 6.41 0.11 -16.32
C GLY A 135 6.33 -0.73 -15.05
N VAL A 136 5.18 -1.35 -14.86
CA VAL A 136 4.90 -2.21 -13.70
C VAL A 136 5.31 -3.64 -14.03
N TRP A 137 6.01 -4.27 -13.11
CA TRP A 137 6.38 -5.68 -13.20
C TRP A 137 5.27 -6.58 -12.66
N VAL A 138 5.07 -7.70 -13.33
CA VAL A 138 4.25 -8.82 -12.85
C VAL A 138 5.17 -10.01 -12.63
N SER A 139 5.27 -10.48 -11.39
CA SER A 139 6.12 -11.62 -11.04
C SER A 139 5.29 -12.87 -10.83
N ASP A 140 5.68 -13.97 -11.49
CA ASP A 140 5.19 -15.30 -11.20
C ASP A 140 6.13 -15.99 -10.23
N GLU A 141 5.78 -15.92 -8.94
CA GLU A 141 6.51 -16.56 -7.84
C GLU A 141 6.74 -18.06 -8.04
N LYS A 142 5.86 -18.77 -8.76
CA LYS A 142 6.00 -20.22 -8.96
C LYS A 142 7.14 -20.54 -9.91
N THR A 143 7.36 -19.66 -10.89
CA THR A 143 8.35 -19.85 -11.94
C THR A 143 9.62 -19.03 -11.70
N GLY A 144 9.56 -17.96 -10.90
CA GLY A 144 10.65 -16.99 -10.73
C GLY A 144 10.81 -16.07 -11.95
N ILE A 145 9.76 -15.96 -12.78
CA ILE A 145 9.79 -15.14 -13.98
C ILE A 145 8.97 -13.88 -13.76
N SER A 146 9.58 -12.73 -14.05
CA SER A 146 8.92 -11.43 -14.01
C SER A 146 8.78 -10.85 -15.41
N TYR A 147 7.65 -10.20 -15.66
CA TYR A 147 7.27 -9.64 -16.95
C TYR A 147 7.05 -8.14 -16.80
N LEU A 148 7.72 -7.36 -17.64
CA LEU A 148 7.58 -5.90 -17.69
C LEU A 148 7.01 -5.49 -19.05
N PHE A 149 5.90 -4.78 -18.98
CA PHE A 149 5.17 -4.23 -20.11
C PHE A 149 5.40 -2.73 -20.14
N ASN A 150 6.37 -2.27 -20.93
CA ASN A 150 6.67 -0.83 -21.07
C ASN A 150 5.51 -0.12 -21.76
N GLU A 151 5.26 -0.55 -23.01
CA GLU A 151 4.11 -0.18 -23.80
C GLU A 151 3.49 -1.48 -24.30
N ILE A 152 2.17 -1.59 -24.25
CA ILE A 152 1.47 -2.86 -24.53
C ILE A 152 1.68 -3.37 -25.97
N TYR A 153 2.10 -2.50 -26.89
CA TYR A 153 2.38 -2.83 -28.30
C TYR A 153 3.83 -3.23 -28.57
N THR A 154 4.69 -3.06 -27.58
CA THR A 154 6.11 -3.43 -27.68
C THR A 154 6.33 -4.86 -27.21
N ASP A 155 7.56 -5.33 -27.33
CA ASP A 155 7.95 -6.59 -26.73
C ASP A 155 7.88 -6.51 -25.19
N VAL A 156 7.61 -7.65 -24.58
CA VAL A 156 7.62 -7.83 -23.13
C VAL A 156 9.05 -8.03 -22.69
N THR A 157 9.50 -7.31 -21.67
CA THR A 157 10.80 -7.58 -21.04
C THR A 157 10.62 -8.67 -20.01
N ILE A 158 11.38 -9.75 -20.13
CA ILE A 158 11.23 -10.95 -19.28
C ILE A 158 12.52 -11.12 -18.47
N PHE A 159 12.36 -11.16 -17.15
CA PHE A 159 13.45 -11.43 -16.21
C PHE A 159 13.27 -12.81 -15.59
N ASP A 160 14.29 -13.66 -15.72
CA ASP A 160 14.38 -14.94 -15.01
C ASP A 160 15.26 -14.76 -13.77
N SER A 161 14.65 -14.82 -12.60
CA SER A 161 15.32 -14.61 -11.32
C SER A 161 16.30 -15.72 -10.96
N ILE A 162 16.08 -16.93 -11.46
CA ILE A 162 16.90 -18.12 -11.15
C ILE A 162 18.19 -18.07 -11.95
N ASN A 163 18.06 -17.77 -13.24
CA ASN A 163 19.19 -17.74 -14.17
C ASN A 163 19.85 -16.37 -14.26
N LEU A 164 19.24 -15.34 -13.67
CA LEU A 164 19.61 -13.93 -13.76
C LEU A 164 19.79 -13.50 -15.21
N THR A 165 18.77 -13.74 -16.03
CA THR A 165 18.78 -13.40 -17.47
C THR A 165 17.65 -12.46 -17.81
N LEU A 166 17.95 -11.44 -18.60
CA LEU A 166 16.93 -10.63 -19.27
C LEU A 166 16.76 -11.07 -20.72
N THR A 167 15.51 -11.13 -21.17
CA THR A 167 15.13 -11.43 -22.55
C THR A 167 13.95 -10.55 -22.97
N LYS A 168 13.60 -10.62 -24.26
CA LYS A 168 12.41 -10.00 -24.83
C LYS A 168 11.48 -11.07 -25.36
N SER A 169 10.17 -10.87 -25.24
CA SER A 169 9.19 -11.70 -25.95
C SER A 169 9.39 -11.60 -27.46
N VAL A 170 8.94 -12.62 -28.17
CA VAL A 170 8.85 -12.59 -29.63
C VAL A 170 7.51 -12.03 -30.10
N SER A 171 6.48 -12.07 -29.25
CA SER A 171 5.15 -11.58 -29.57
C SER A 171 4.92 -10.14 -29.12
N THR A 172 3.95 -9.47 -29.77
CA THR A 172 3.46 -8.13 -29.39
C THR A 172 1.94 -8.07 -29.55
N ALA A 173 1.29 -7.18 -28.81
CA ALA A 173 -0.15 -7.00 -28.90
C ALA A 173 -0.57 -6.11 -30.09
N LYS A 174 0.37 -5.62 -30.93
CA LYS A 174 0.14 -4.58 -31.94
C LYS A 174 -1.03 -4.89 -32.89
N ASN A 175 -1.20 -6.14 -33.28
CA ASN A 175 -2.25 -6.55 -34.23
C ASN A 175 -3.66 -6.65 -33.61
N LEU A 176 -3.77 -6.53 -32.29
CA LEU A 176 -5.06 -6.60 -31.58
C LEU A 176 -5.75 -5.23 -31.45
N PHE A 177 -5.07 -4.16 -31.86
CA PHE A 177 -5.55 -2.79 -31.68
C PHE A 177 -5.47 -1.99 -32.97
N VAL A 178 -6.36 -1.00 -33.09
CA VAL A 178 -6.28 0.02 -34.15
C VAL A 178 -5.16 1.02 -33.77
N GLU A 179 -4.34 1.45 -34.74
CA GLU A 179 -3.27 2.41 -34.51
C GLU A 179 -3.75 3.67 -33.76
N GLY A 180 -3.01 4.09 -32.72
CA GLY A 180 -3.25 5.34 -31.99
C GLY A 180 -3.88 5.22 -30.60
N PHE A 181 -4.19 4.02 -30.10
CA PHE A 181 -4.53 3.83 -28.69
C PHE A 181 -3.26 3.96 -27.82
N LEU A 182 -3.18 4.93 -26.91
CA LEU A 182 -2.10 5.00 -25.91
C LEU A 182 -2.56 4.31 -24.61
N MET A 183 -2.29 3.01 -24.52
CA MET A 183 -2.78 2.11 -23.47
C MET A 183 -2.05 2.36 -22.14
N ASP A 184 -2.50 3.37 -21.39
CA ASP A 184 -1.90 3.72 -20.10
C ASP A 184 -2.71 3.21 -18.90
N ASN A 185 -2.02 2.92 -17.79
CA ASN A 185 -2.60 2.69 -16.46
C ASN A 185 -3.53 1.47 -16.33
N PHE A 186 -3.30 0.42 -17.10
CA PHE A 186 -3.93 -0.88 -16.84
C PHE A 186 -3.51 -1.42 -15.49
N VAL A 187 -4.45 -2.09 -14.81
CA VAL A 187 -4.08 -3.01 -13.76
C VAL A 187 -3.75 -4.35 -14.39
N GLN A 188 -2.62 -4.91 -13.98
CA GLN A 188 -2.12 -6.20 -14.45
C GLN A 188 -2.31 -7.24 -13.34
N VAL A 189 -2.93 -8.37 -13.67
CA VAL A 189 -3.13 -9.47 -12.71
C VAL A 189 -2.67 -10.78 -13.32
N LEU A 190 -1.79 -11.49 -12.61
CA LEU A 190 -1.36 -12.83 -12.99
C LEU A 190 -2.39 -13.85 -12.50
N LEU A 191 -2.91 -14.65 -13.42
CA LEU A 191 -3.84 -15.73 -13.14
C LEU A 191 -3.47 -16.95 -13.98
N ASN A 192 -3.05 -18.04 -13.34
CA ASN A 192 -2.78 -19.34 -13.99
C ASN A 192 -1.85 -19.27 -15.21
N GLY A 193 -0.78 -18.48 -15.15
CA GLY A 193 0.15 -18.30 -16.27
C GLY A 193 -0.35 -17.34 -17.36
N GLN A 194 -1.42 -16.59 -17.09
CA GLN A 194 -1.94 -15.56 -17.97
C GLN A 194 -1.95 -14.22 -17.24
N ILE A 195 -1.49 -13.17 -17.90
CA ILE A 195 -1.52 -11.81 -17.38
C ILE A 195 -2.70 -11.10 -18.03
N LEU A 196 -3.68 -10.74 -17.22
CA LEU A 196 -4.87 -10.00 -17.65
C LEU A 196 -4.65 -8.50 -17.43
N PHE A 197 -5.03 -7.71 -18.42
CA PHE A 197 -4.98 -6.25 -18.38
C PHE A 197 -6.40 -5.71 -18.24
N ILE A 198 -6.69 -5.04 -17.12
CA ILE A 198 -8.05 -4.65 -16.73
C ILE A 198 -8.12 -3.13 -16.52
N GLY A 199 -9.09 -2.48 -17.16
CA GLY A 199 -9.37 -1.05 -17.01
C GLY A 199 -8.37 -0.18 -17.76
N GLY A 200 -7.89 0.89 -17.13
CA GLY A 200 -6.96 1.82 -17.76
C GLY A 200 -7.65 2.87 -18.63
N GLY A 201 -6.84 3.72 -19.24
CA GLY A 201 -7.34 4.83 -20.05
C GLY A 201 -6.28 5.87 -20.36
N SER A 202 -6.60 6.75 -21.30
CA SER A 202 -5.73 7.84 -21.73
C SER A 202 -6.47 9.17 -21.63
N GLY A 203 -5.89 10.13 -20.90
CA GLY A 203 -6.54 11.42 -20.63
C GLY A 203 -7.93 11.24 -19.98
N SER A 204 -8.95 11.82 -20.60
CA SER A 204 -10.35 11.67 -20.15
C SER A 204 -11.01 10.35 -20.58
N ILE A 205 -10.42 9.60 -21.51
CA ILE A 205 -10.99 8.37 -22.05
C ILE A 205 -10.65 7.20 -21.13
N LYS A 206 -11.66 6.40 -20.77
CA LYS A 206 -11.50 5.15 -20.02
C LYS A 206 -11.80 3.96 -20.92
N TYR A 207 -11.03 2.90 -20.75
CA TYR A 207 -11.21 1.71 -21.58
C TYR A 207 -12.39 0.87 -21.13
N SER A 208 -12.94 0.16 -22.12
CA SER A 208 -14.02 -0.79 -21.92
C SER A 208 -13.58 -1.91 -20.97
N MET A 209 -14.40 -2.20 -19.96
CA MET A 209 -14.20 -3.37 -19.10
C MET A 209 -14.69 -4.68 -19.75
N ASN A 210 -15.30 -4.62 -20.94
CA ASN A 210 -15.77 -5.81 -21.67
C ASN A 210 -14.69 -6.50 -22.51
N ASN A 211 -13.54 -5.86 -22.70
CA ASN A 211 -12.50 -6.35 -23.58
C ASN A 211 -11.23 -6.50 -22.76
N ILE A 212 -10.95 -7.74 -22.34
CA ILE A 212 -9.82 -8.07 -21.49
C ILE A 212 -8.68 -8.52 -22.38
N LEU A 213 -7.63 -7.69 -22.47
CA LEU A 213 -6.40 -8.12 -23.11
C LEU A 213 -5.70 -9.12 -22.19
N MET A 214 -5.14 -10.17 -22.79
CA MET A 214 -4.44 -11.21 -22.08
C MET A 214 -3.12 -11.52 -22.76
N TYR A 215 -2.10 -11.77 -21.94
CA TYR A 215 -0.81 -12.32 -22.36
C TYR A 215 -0.61 -13.69 -21.73
N ASP A 216 -0.50 -14.73 -22.55
CA ASP A 216 -0.17 -16.08 -22.09
C ASP A 216 1.35 -16.22 -21.95
N THR A 217 1.82 -16.44 -20.72
CA THR A 217 3.24 -16.46 -20.41
C THR A 217 3.93 -17.75 -20.83
N LEU A 218 3.17 -18.84 -21.07
CA LEU A 218 3.71 -20.12 -21.49
C LEU A 218 3.91 -20.16 -23.00
N THR A 219 2.96 -19.61 -23.75
CA THR A 219 3.00 -19.64 -25.22
C THR A 219 3.57 -18.36 -25.83
N ASP A 220 3.81 -17.31 -25.04
CA ASP A 220 4.20 -15.98 -25.52
C ASP A 220 3.23 -15.50 -26.60
N THR A 221 1.95 -15.38 -26.23
CA THR A 221 0.90 -14.97 -27.16
C THR A 221 -0.08 -14.01 -26.52
N TRP A 222 -0.56 -13.06 -27.32
CA TRP A 222 -1.58 -12.11 -26.92
C TRP A 222 -2.95 -12.49 -27.48
N GLN A 223 -4.01 -12.27 -26.69
CA GLN A 223 -5.39 -12.46 -27.12
C GLN A 223 -6.34 -11.45 -26.45
N MET A 224 -7.47 -11.19 -27.09
CA MET A 224 -8.57 -10.43 -26.52
C MET A 224 -9.67 -11.39 -26.08
N MET A 225 -10.04 -11.35 -24.81
CA MET A 225 -11.20 -12.07 -24.28
C MET A 225 -12.35 -11.10 -24.06
N ASN A 226 -13.54 -11.50 -24.49
CA ASN A 226 -14.75 -10.75 -24.19
C ASN A 226 -15.23 -11.09 -22.78
N ALA A 227 -15.73 -10.07 -22.08
CA ALA A 227 -16.44 -10.18 -20.84
C ALA A 227 -17.86 -9.60 -21.00
N THR A 228 -18.82 -10.21 -20.31
CA THR A 228 -20.25 -9.86 -20.35
C THR A 228 -20.80 -9.78 -18.93
N GLY A 229 -22.11 -9.57 -18.75
CA GLY A 229 -22.73 -9.51 -17.43
C GLY A 229 -22.85 -8.09 -16.88
N GLU A 230 -22.67 -7.93 -15.56
CA GLU A 230 -22.73 -6.64 -14.88
C GLU A 230 -21.43 -5.85 -15.06
N THR A 231 -21.19 -5.40 -16.28
CA THR A 231 -19.93 -4.74 -16.65
C THR A 231 -19.69 -3.47 -15.82
N PRO A 232 -18.55 -3.38 -15.11
CA PRO A 232 -18.18 -2.15 -14.41
C PRO A 232 -17.84 -1.00 -15.35
N GLU A 233 -17.91 0.23 -14.83
CA GLU A 233 -17.36 1.39 -15.52
C GLU A 233 -15.84 1.27 -15.73
N GLY A 234 -15.37 1.78 -16.87
CA GLY A 234 -13.95 1.98 -17.12
C GLY A 234 -13.33 2.92 -16.09
N ARG A 235 -12.15 2.56 -15.58
CA ARG A 235 -11.60 3.17 -14.36
C ARG A 235 -10.07 3.23 -14.37
N LEU A 236 -9.53 4.18 -13.61
CA LEU A 236 -8.11 4.35 -13.33
C LEU A 236 -7.83 4.24 -11.84
N GLY A 237 -6.61 3.86 -11.46
CA GLY A 237 -6.17 3.81 -10.06
C GLY A 237 -6.92 2.78 -9.20
N HIS A 238 -7.64 1.85 -9.83
CA HIS A 238 -8.19 0.67 -9.18
C HIS A 238 -7.06 -0.35 -8.92
N THR A 239 -7.38 -1.38 -8.16
CA THR A 239 -6.54 -2.56 -8.02
C THR A 239 -7.30 -3.80 -8.46
N ALA A 240 -6.57 -4.86 -8.77
CA ALA A 240 -7.13 -6.15 -9.09
C ALA A 240 -6.26 -7.27 -8.51
N VAL A 241 -6.89 -8.31 -8.02
CA VAL A 241 -6.20 -9.47 -7.45
C VAL A 241 -6.87 -10.77 -7.88
N SER A 242 -6.09 -11.82 -8.08
CA SER A 242 -6.58 -13.16 -8.41
C SER A 242 -6.85 -13.98 -7.15
N THR A 243 -8.00 -14.62 -7.07
CA THR A 243 -8.33 -15.60 -6.03
C THR A 243 -7.86 -17.00 -6.43
N SER A 244 -7.73 -17.89 -5.44
CA SER A 244 -7.32 -19.28 -5.64
C SER A 244 -8.30 -20.10 -6.50
N ASP A 245 -9.56 -19.71 -6.54
CA ASP A 245 -10.64 -20.34 -7.32
C ASP A 245 -10.77 -19.77 -8.75
N GLY A 246 -9.85 -18.90 -9.18
CA GLY A 246 -9.77 -18.42 -10.56
C GLY A 246 -10.61 -17.17 -10.87
N ARG A 247 -11.14 -16.50 -9.86
CA ARG A 247 -11.81 -15.21 -10.03
C ARG A 247 -10.80 -14.07 -9.95
N VAL A 248 -11.14 -12.94 -10.54
CA VAL A 248 -10.40 -11.68 -10.34
C VAL A 248 -11.31 -10.69 -9.63
N ILE A 249 -10.84 -10.18 -8.51
CA ILE A 249 -11.52 -9.13 -7.75
C ILE A 249 -10.95 -7.80 -8.19
N VAL A 250 -11.81 -6.88 -8.65
CA VAL A 250 -11.46 -5.50 -9.00
C VAL A 250 -12.08 -4.55 -7.99
N PHE A 251 -11.29 -3.64 -7.43
CA PHE A 251 -11.76 -2.72 -6.40
C PHE A 251 -11.31 -1.27 -6.62
N GLY A 252 -12.23 -0.35 -6.30
CA GLY A 252 -12.01 1.09 -6.28
C GLY A 252 -11.77 1.69 -7.66
N GLY A 253 -10.95 2.75 -7.67
CA GLY A 253 -10.62 3.55 -8.83
C GLY A 253 -11.63 4.65 -9.15
N ILE A 254 -11.26 5.48 -10.11
CA ILE A 254 -12.03 6.65 -10.55
C ILE A 254 -12.45 6.56 -12.01
N SER A 255 -13.66 7.04 -12.28
CA SER A 255 -14.24 7.23 -13.60
C SER A 255 -14.76 8.66 -13.69
N ASN A 256 -14.28 9.43 -14.68
CA ASN A 256 -14.68 10.84 -14.88
C ASN A 256 -14.62 11.72 -13.60
N SER A 257 -13.52 11.59 -12.84
CA SER A 257 -13.29 12.29 -11.56
C SER A 257 -14.26 11.92 -10.43
N LEU A 258 -15.08 10.90 -10.63
CA LEU A 258 -15.99 10.34 -9.64
C LEU A 258 -15.56 8.92 -9.26
N PRO A 259 -16.04 8.41 -8.11
CA PRO A 259 -16.02 7.00 -7.77
C PRO A 259 -16.45 6.12 -8.95
N ALA A 260 -15.63 5.15 -9.37
CA ALA A 260 -16.05 4.20 -10.38
C ALA A 260 -17.16 3.29 -9.83
N SER A 261 -18.21 3.07 -10.63
CA SER A 261 -19.35 2.23 -10.26
C SER A 261 -19.36 0.87 -10.98
N PRO A 262 -19.70 -0.25 -10.29
CA PRO A 262 -19.68 -0.39 -8.84
C PRO A 262 -18.24 -0.33 -8.30
N GLN A 263 -18.08 -0.08 -7.00
CA GLN A 263 -16.76 -0.03 -6.35
C GLN A 263 -16.04 -1.38 -6.33
N LEU A 264 -16.79 -2.49 -6.31
CA LEU A 264 -16.27 -3.84 -6.23
C LEU A 264 -16.91 -4.68 -7.35
N SER A 265 -16.09 -5.34 -8.15
CA SER A 265 -16.53 -6.18 -9.26
C SER A 265 -15.73 -7.48 -9.32
N ILE A 266 -16.38 -8.57 -9.69
CA ILE A 266 -15.77 -9.87 -9.84
C ILE A 266 -15.80 -10.26 -11.31
N LEU A 267 -14.63 -10.59 -11.87
CA LEU A 267 -14.52 -11.24 -13.17
C LEU A 267 -14.38 -12.75 -12.94
N ASP A 268 -15.38 -13.50 -13.37
CA ASP A 268 -15.33 -14.96 -13.42
C ASP A 268 -14.66 -15.38 -14.75
N THR A 269 -13.42 -15.84 -14.63
CA THR A 269 -12.62 -16.27 -15.79
C THR A 269 -12.86 -17.74 -16.17
N SER A 270 -13.67 -18.48 -15.40
CA SER A 270 -14.04 -19.86 -15.71
C SER A 270 -15.10 -19.98 -16.81
N LYS A 271 -15.76 -18.85 -17.13
CA LYS A 271 -16.83 -18.76 -18.14
C LYS A 271 -16.28 -18.38 -19.52
N THR A 272 -17.03 -18.64 -20.58
CA THR A 272 -16.64 -18.23 -21.95
C THR A 272 -17.89 -17.71 -22.69
N PRO A 273 -18.03 -16.38 -22.92
CA PRO A 273 -17.11 -15.30 -22.52
C PRO A 273 -16.98 -15.18 -20.99
N TYR A 274 -15.98 -14.43 -20.51
CA TYR A 274 -15.87 -14.11 -19.09
C TYR A 274 -17.13 -13.36 -18.62
N GLU A 275 -17.41 -13.41 -17.31
CA GLU A 275 -18.61 -12.79 -16.76
C GLU A 275 -18.27 -11.88 -15.58
N TRP A 276 -18.73 -10.64 -15.66
CA TRP A 276 -18.73 -9.67 -14.58
C TRP A 276 -19.95 -9.86 -13.68
N SER A 277 -19.73 -9.79 -12.39
CA SER A 277 -20.79 -9.70 -11.38
C SER A 277 -20.42 -8.74 -10.26
N THR A 278 -21.43 -8.21 -9.57
CA THR A 278 -21.28 -7.40 -8.37
C THR A 278 -21.65 -8.25 -7.15
N PRO A 279 -20.73 -8.51 -6.20
CA PRO A 279 -21.05 -9.31 -5.03
C PRO A 279 -21.86 -8.47 -4.03
N THR A 280 -22.57 -9.15 -3.14
CA THR A 280 -23.13 -8.48 -1.96
C THR A 280 -22.01 -8.17 -0.97
N VAL A 281 -22.04 -7.00 -0.33
CA VAL A 281 -20.96 -6.55 0.56
C VAL A 281 -21.51 -6.24 1.95
N GLU A 282 -20.92 -6.87 2.96
CA GLU A 282 -21.14 -6.57 4.37
C GLU A 282 -20.08 -5.62 4.93
N ASN A 283 -20.52 -4.75 5.84
CA ASN A 283 -19.69 -3.72 6.48
C ASN A 283 -18.90 -2.83 5.48
N PRO A 284 -19.51 -2.33 4.39
CA PRO A 284 -18.80 -1.44 3.48
C PRO A 284 -18.27 -0.21 4.24
N PHE A 285 -17.00 0.10 4.09
CA PHE A 285 -16.37 1.23 4.77
C PHE A 285 -16.70 2.55 4.07
N GLY A 286 -17.83 3.17 4.46
CA GLY A 286 -18.19 4.56 4.09
C GLY A 286 -18.30 4.86 2.58
N SER A 287 -18.60 6.10 2.23
CA SER A 287 -18.64 6.59 0.83
C SER A 287 -17.24 6.90 0.27
N PHE A 288 -16.19 6.28 0.80
CA PHE A 288 -14.81 6.55 0.39
C PHE A 288 -14.46 5.67 -0.78
N THR A 289 -14.05 6.30 -1.88
CA THR A 289 -13.42 5.59 -2.99
C THR A 289 -11.96 5.49 -2.74
N PHE A 290 -11.42 4.28 -2.82
CA PHE A 290 -9.98 4.08 -2.83
C PHE A 290 -9.47 4.18 -4.27
N SER A 291 -8.65 5.19 -4.55
CA SER A 291 -7.90 5.30 -5.82
C SER A 291 -6.41 5.39 -5.52
N GLY A 292 -5.59 4.75 -6.34
CA GLY A 292 -4.15 4.61 -6.08
C GLY A 292 -3.90 3.93 -4.74
N HIS A 293 -4.77 2.99 -4.35
CA HIS A 293 -4.50 2.11 -3.23
C HIS A 293 -3.73 0.90 -3.74
N ILE A 294 -3.23 0.11 -2.82
CA ILE A 294 -2.59 -1.17 -3.13
C ILE A 294 -3.46 -2.31 -2.64
N ALA A 295 -3.35 -3.46 -3.32
CA ALA A 295 -4.06 -4.67 -2.96
C ALA A 295 -3.17 -5.89 -3.11
N VAL A 296 -3.35 -6.85 -2.21
CA VAL A 296 -2.72 -8.17 -2.30
C VAL A 296 -3.67 -9.23 -1.75
N MET A 297 -3.63 -10.42 -2.32
CA MET A 297 -4.33 -11.58 -1.77
C MET A 297 -3.45 -12.29 -0.74
N VAL A 298 -4.01 -12.52 0.43
CA VAL A 298 -3.43 -13.34 1.49
C VAL A 298 -4.44 -14.42 1.85
N LYS A 299 -4.19 -15.65 1.38
CA LYS A 299 -5.16 -16.77 1.45
C LYS A 299 -6.50 -16.35 0.82
N ASP A 300 -7.59 -16.37 1.57
CA ASP A 300 -8.92 -16.01 1.11
C ASP A 300 -9.29 -14.54 1.42
N TYR A 301 -8.30 -13.71 1.75
CA TYR A 301 -8.50 -12.30 2.08
C TYR A 301 -7.80 -11.39 1.08
N MET A 302 -8.55 -10.47 0.49
CA MET A 302 -7.94 -9.33 -0.19
C MET A 302 -7.60 -8.28 0.87
N ILE A 303 -6.32 -7.96 1.02
CA ILE A 303 -5.85 -6.87 1.88
C ILE A 303 -5.67 -5.64 1.00
N ILE A 304 -6.29 -4.52 1.38
CA ILE A 304 -6.04 -3.21 0.78
C ILE A 304 -5.34 -2.31 1.76
N ALA A 305 -4.46 -1.44 1.26
CA ALA A 305 -3.79 -0.45 2.10
C ALA A 305 -3.65 0.88 1.36
N PHE A 306 -3.66 1.95 2.15
CA PHE A 306 -3.38 3.32 1.70
C PHE A 306 -4.24 3.78 0.52
N GLY A 307 -3.74 4.73 -0.25
CA GLY A 307 -4.43 5.34 -1.38
C GLY A 307 -5.19 6.59 -1.00
N ILE A 308 -5.94 7.13 -1.94
CA ILE A 308 -6.65 8.38 -1.77
C ILE A 308 -8.14 8.07 -1.67
N ASN A 309 -8.76 8.62 -0.63
CA ASN A 309 -10.19 8.65 -0.45
C ASN A 309 -10.77 9.82 -1.25
N THR A 310 -11.60 9.53 -2.26
CA THR A 310 -12.43 10.55 -2.92
C THR A 310 -13.89 10.41 -2.50
N THR A 311 -14.54 11.54 -2.21
CA THR A 311 -15.98 11.57 -1.88
C THR A 311 -16.82 11.98 -3.09
N GLU A 312 -18.10 11.59 -3.10
CA GLU A 312 -19.04 11.87 -4.19
C GLU A 312 -19.30 13.37 -4.43
N THR A 313 -19.05 14.23 -3.44
CA THR A 313 -19.50 15.63 -3.45
C THR A 313 -18.37 16.64 -3.59
N ILE A 314 -17.14 16.30 -3.17
CA ILE A 314 -15.96 17.15 -3.32
C ILE A 314 -14.73 16.24 -3.54
N PRO A 315 -13.87 16.49 -4.54
CA PRO A 315 -12.57 15.85 -4.67
C PRO A 315 -11.60 16.36 -3.59
N SER A 316 -11.96 16.20 -2.32
CA SER A 316 -10.99 16.30 -1.23
C SER A 316 -10.14 15.03 -1.28
N LEU A 317 -8.92 15.14 -1.78
CA LEU A 317 -7.94 14.05 -1.79
C LEU A 317 -7.47 13.82 -0.35
N ILE A 318 -8.12 12.91 0.37
CA ILE A 318 -7.73 12.55 1.73
C ILE A 318 -6.92 11.26 1.65
N ASP A 319 -5.66 11.32 2.04
CA ASP A 319 -4.80 10.15 2.12
C ASP A 319 -5.39 9.14 3.14
N ASN A 320 -5.65 7.92 2.69
CA ASN A 320 -5.97 6.79 3.54
C ASN A 320 -4.68 6.28 4.19
N LYS A 321 -4.72 6.10 5.51
CA LYS A 321 -3.60 5.57 6.31
C LYS A 321 -3.85 4.16 6.82
N ASN A 322 -4.97 3.57 6.42
CA ASN A 322 -5.47 2.33 6.98
C ASN A 322 -5.26 1.17 6.03
N ILE A 323 -5.22 -0.01 6.64
CA ILE A 323 -5.20 -1.31 6.03
C ILE A 323 -6.53 -1.98 6.37
N TYR A 324 -7.20 -2.48 5.34
CA TYR A 324 -8.45 -3.23 5.47
C TYR A 324 -8.29 -4.61 4.86
N LYS A 325 -9.15 -5.53 5.28
CA LYS A 325 -9.27 -6.85 4.67
C LYS A 325 -10.70 -7.09 4.20
N LEU A 326 -10.81 -7.81 3.10
CA LEU A 326 -12.04 -8.28 2.52
C LEU A 326 -12.03 -9.80 2.57
N ASP A 327 -12.97 -10.40 3.26
CA ASP A 327 -13.22 -11.83 3.24
C ASP A 327 -13.87 -12.21 1.90
N THR A 328 -13.23 -13.12 1.16
CA THR A 328 -13.63 -13.48 -0.22
C THR A 328 -14.10 -14.94 -0.35
N ARG A 329 -14.23 -15.64 0.78
CA ARG A 329 -14.53 -17.08 0.84
C ARG A 329 -15.90 -17.44 0.27
N ASP A 330 -16.90 -16.60 0.50
CA ASP A 330 -18.21 -16.74 -0.15
C ASP A 330 -18.19 -15.92 -1.45
N PRO A 331 -18.26 -16.58 -2.62
CA PRO A 331 -18.11 -15.90 -3.89
C PRO A 331 -19.24 -14.90 -4.20
N LEU A 332 -20.37 -14.97 -3.50
CA LEU A 332 -21.51 -14.08 -3.67
C LEU A 332 -21.60 -12.99 -2.60
N LYS A 333 -20.85 -13.14 -1.50
CA LYS A 333 -20.98 -12.30 -0.31
C LYS A 333 -19.64 -12.03 0.34
N TYR A 334 -19.19 -10.80 0.23
CA TYR A 334 -17.90 -10.38 0.75
C TYR A 334 -18.07 -9.55 2.02
N LYS A 335 -17.13 -9.63 2.95
CA LYS A 335 -17.19 -8.88 4.21
C LYS A 335 -15.92 -8.09 4.44
N TRP A 336 -16.08 -6.78 4.61
CA TRP A 336 -15.02 -5.86 4.95
C TRP A 336 -14.77 -5.82 6.48
N SER A 337 -13.49 -5.81 6.87
CA SER A 337 -13.03 -5.62 8.26
C SER A 337 -11.78 -4.73 8.30
N PHE A 338 -11.67 -3.88 9.33
CA PHE A 338 -10.46 -3.08 9.56
C PHE A 338 -9.35 -4.00 10.04
N LEU A 339 -8.15 -3.83 9.49
CA LEU A 339 -7.01 -4.69 9.80
C LEU A 339 -5.95 -3.97 10.63
N SER A 340 -5.53 -2.77 10.22
CA SER A 340 -4.53 -1.96 10.92
C SER A 340 -4.58 -0.52 10.41
N GLY A 341 -3.96 0.42 11.12
CA GLY A 341 -3.92 1.80 10.66
C GLY A 341 -3.40 2.77 11.72
N PHE A 342 -3.47 4.05 11.39
CA PHE A 342 -3.02 5.14 12.25
C PHE A 342 -4.21 6.00 12.67
N ASP A 343 -4.40 6.22 13.99
CA ASP A 343 -5.49 7.05 14.51
C ASP A 343 -5.41 8.53 14.09
N ASP A 344 -6.56 9.13 13.76
CA ASP A 344 -6.72 10.54 13.37
C ASP A 344 -6.44 11.55 14.49
N LYS A 345 -6.30 11.12 15.76
CA LYS A 345 -5.99 12.05 16.88
C LYS A 345 -4.54 12.52 16.94
N SER A 346 -3.70 12.00 16.06
CA SER A 346 -2.37 12.53 15.82
C SER A 346 -2.41 13.36 14.55
N ASP A 347 -2.45 14.68 14.73
CA ASP A 347 -2.06 15.64 13.70
C ASP A 347 -0.60 15.35 13.31
N PHE A 348 -0.44 14.42 12.36
CA PHE A 348 0.85 14.04 11.80
C PHE A 348 1.31 14.98 10.68
N SER A 349 0.68 16.16 10.57
CA SER A 349 1.31 17.29 9.90
C SER A 349 2.67 17.64 10.54
N ASN A 350 2.95 17.14 11.76
CA ASN A 350 4.27 17.26 12.37
C ASN A 350 4.55 16.23 13.50
N SER A 351 4.91 14.98 13.19
CA SER A 351 5.81 14.18 14.07
C SER A 351 6.21 12.82 13.46
N SER A 352 7.48 12.47 13.68
CA SER A 352 8.10 11.17 13.42
C SER A 352 7.39 10.01 14.12
N LEU A 353 7.27 8.87 13.43
CA LEU A 353 6.95 7.56 14.01
C LEU A 353 7.88 7.28 15.21
N ASN A 354 7.36 7.45 16.43
CA ASN A 354 8.00 6.90 17.62
C ASN A 354 7.74 5.40 17.65
N ILE A 355 8.55 4.63 16.92
CA ILE A 355 8.63 3.18 17.11
C ILE A 355 9.46 2.95 18.37
N TYR A 356 8.84 2.30 19.34
CA TYR A 356 9.47 1.81 20.56
C TYR A 356 10.67 0.92 20.18
N LYS A 357 11.89 1.38 20.48
CA LYS A 357 13.11 0.56 20.35
C LYS A 357 13.05 -0.58 21.37
N PRO A 358 13.17 -1.85 20.98
CA PRO A 358 13.52 -2.88 21.94
C PRO A 358 14.95 -2.58 22.40
N THR A 359 15.11 -2.17 23.66
CA THR A 359 16.43 -2.13 24.27
C THR A 359 16.89 -3.56 24.48
N ASN A 360 18.06 -3.89 23.92
CA ASN A 360 18.80 -5.10 24.28
C ASN A 360 18.96 -5.12 25.80
N SER A 361 18.15 -5.92 26.49
CA SER A 361 18.41 -6.30 27.87
C SER A 361 18.70 -7.80 27.91
N THR A 362 19.89 -8.09 28.44
CA THR A 362 20.49 -9.39 28.72
C THR A 362 19.52 -10.34 29.44
N PRO A 363 19.69 -11.67 29.30
CA PRO A 363 18.79 -12.65 29.90
C PRO A 363 18.87 -12.55 31.42
N ILE A 364 17.73 -12.31 32.09
CA ILE A 364 17.66 -12.41 33.55
C ILE A 364 17.63 -13.90 33.90
N GLN A 365 18.74 -14.37 34.51
CA GLN A 365 18.81 -15.66 35.19
C GLN A 365 17.78 -15.73 36.32
N ALA A 366 17.13 -16.88 36.45
CA ALA A 366 16.29 -17.19 37.59
C ALA A 366 17.09 -17.15 38.90
N SER A 367 16.58 -16.47 39.92
CA SER A 367 16.94 -16.76 41.31
C SER A 367 15.68 -16.86 42.17
N VAL A 368 15.64 -17.99 42.86
CA VAL A 368 14.73 -18.39 43.92
C VAL A 368 14.76 -17.37 45.06
N ASP A 369 13.59 -16.91 45.52
CA ASP A 369 13.22 -16.81 46.94
C ASP A 369 12.04 -15.84 47.14
N SER A 370 10.88 -16.40 47.50
CA SER A 370 9.85 -15.65 48.24
C SER A 370 9.47 -16.48 49.46
N ALA A 371 10.06 -16.12 50.59
CA ALA A 371 9.69 -16.61 51.91
C ALA A 371 9.26 -15.40 52.76
N PHE A 372 8.00 -15.47 53.25
CA PHE A 372 7.45 -14.76 54.41
C PHE A 372 7.20 -13.24 54.28
N ARG A 373 6.20 -12.60 54.89
CA ARG A 373 4.92 -12.94 55.55
C ARG A 373 4.23 -11.58 55.83
N LEU A 374 2.90 -11.55 55.69
CA LEU A 374 1.88 -10.79 56.47
C LEU A 374 2.00 -9.27 56.71
N GLY A 375 0.91 -8.55 56.40
CA GLY A 375 0.46 -7.40 57.19
C GLY A 375 -0.34 -6.31 56.44
N THR A 376 -1.68 -6.40 56.47
CA THR A 376 -2.62 -5.27 56.29
C THR A 376 -2.98 -4.65 57.67
N PRO A 377 -3.85 -3.63 57.82
CA PRO A 377 -4.12 -2.38 57.08
C PRO A 377 -4.28 -1.14 58.02
N LYS A 378 -4.44 0.09 57.50
CA LYS A 378 -5.16 1.26 58.13
C LYS A 378 -5.24 2.42 57.10
N GLN A 379 -6.42 2.79 56.58
CA GLN A 379 -7.45 3.73 57.09
C GLN A 379 -7.01 5.19 57.34
N TYR A 380 -7.70 6.12 56.65
CA TYR A 380 -8.24 7.48 56.99
C TYR A 380 -7.96 8.52 55.88
N ARG A 381 -8.95 9.00 55.11
CA ARG A 381 -10.03 10.00 55.35
C ARG A 381 -9.58 11.48 55.32
N SER A 382 -10.18 12.21 54.37
CA SER A 382 -10.59 13.63 54.30
C SER A 382 -9.56 14.78 54.33
N LYS A 383 -9.69 15.71 53.38
CA LYS A 383 -10.30 17.04 53.60
C LYS A 383 -10.44 17.88 52.33
N ILE A 384 -11.59 18.55 52.28
CA ILE A 384 -12.04 19.62 51.39
C ILE A 384 -11.25 20.91 51.65
N LYS A 385 -11.04 21.74 50.63
CA LYS A 385 -11.15 23.21 50.74
C LYS A 385 -11.50 23.86 49.39
N GLU A 386 -12.62 24.58 49.39
CA GLU A 386 -13.04 25.56 48.39
C GLU A 386 -12.00 26.69 48.25
N ASN A 387 -11.96 27.31 47.07
CA ASN A 387 -12.09 28.76 47.03
C ASN A 387 -12.74 29.25 45.74
N LYS A 388 -13.72 30.14 45.94
CA LYS A 388 -14.57 30.81 44.95
C LYS A 388 -13.86 32.04 44.35
N ASN A 389 -14.59 32.64 43.40
CA ASN A 389 -14.64 34.06 43.03
C ASN A 389 -13.66 34.51 41.94
N THR A 390 -14.02 35.30 40.91
CA THR A 390 -15.30 35.90 40.46
C THR A 390 -15.03 36.67 39.15
N ASN A 391 -16.11 36.94 38.41
CA ASN A 391 -16.38 38.10 37.53
C ASN A 391 -15.86 38.05 36.08
N GLN A 392 -16.74 37.94 35.08
CA GLN A 392 -17.63 38.99 34.47
C GLN A 392 -16.81 39.99 33.63
N ARG A 393 -17.20 40.50 32.45
CA ARG A 393 -18.38 40.48 31.55
C ARG A 393 -17.97 41.28 30.27
N ASN A 394 -18.88 41.33 29.29
CA ASN A 394 -19.04 42.23 28.11
C ASN A 394 -18.81 41.47 26.80
N ILE A 395 -19.76 41.18 25.89
CA ILE A 395 -21.04 41.77 25.38
C ILE A 395 -20.87 42.99 24.44
N SER A 396 -21.59 42.87 23.31
CA SER A 396 -22.05 43.82 22.27
C SER A 396 -21.21 43.86 20.99
N SER A 397 -21.68 43.57 19.76
CA SER A 397 -22.93 43.75 18.99
C SER A 397 -23.03 45.07 18.21
N SER A 398 -23.13 44.98 16.88
CA SER A 398 -23.97 45.78 15.93
C SER A 398 -23.44 45.56 14.50
N GLU A 399 -24.21 45.06 13.52
CA GLU A 399 -25.36 45.60 12.76
C GLU A 399 -25.02 46.49 11.54
N ASN A 400 -25.58 46.04 10.39
CA ASN A 400 -26.16 46.77 9.26
C ASN A 400 -25.28 47.52 8.24
N ILE A 401 -25.53 47.25 6.93
CA ILE A 401 -26.23 48.15 5.97
C ILE A 401 -26.35 47.47 4.59
N SER A 402 -27.56 47.48 4.02
CA SER A 402 -27.88 47.23 2.61
C SER A 402 -27.72 48.48 1.75
N ILE A 403 -27.55 48.38 0.43
CA ILE A 403 -28.20 49.25 -0.58
C ILE A 403 -28.10 48.61 -1.99
N ASN A 404 -29.18 48.80 -2.73
CA ASN A 404 -29.49 48.44 -4.12
C ASN A 404 -28.54 49.10 -5.16
N ASP A 405 -28.47 48.57 -6.39
CA ASP A 405 -29.21 49.13 -7.53
C ASP A 405 -28.83 48.49 -8.88
N GLU A 406 -29.85 48.46 -9.74
CA GLU A 406 -29.94 48.01 -11.12
C GLU A 406 -28.88 48.60 -12.08
N LEU A 407 -28.64 47.91 -13.21
CA LEU A 407 -28.53 48.55 -14.53
C LEU A 407 -28.61 47.51 -15.68
N LYS A 408 -29.77 47.52 -16.35
CA LYS A 408 -30.02 47.46 -17.82
C LYS A 408 -29.18 46.51 -18.70
N ALA A 409 -29.83 45.52 -19.32
CA ALA A 409 -30.41 45.61 -20.68
C ALA A 409 -31.15 44.31 -21.04
#